data_AF-A0A946VD27-F1
#
_entry.id   AF-A0A946VD27-F1
#
_cell.length_a   1.000
_cell.length_b   1.000
_cell.length_c   1.000
_cell.angle_alpha   90.00
_cell.angle_beta   90.00
_cell.angle_gamma   90.00
#
_symmetry.space_group_name_H-M   'P 1'
#
loop_
_entity.id
_entity.type
_entity.pdbx_description
1 polymer ?
#
loop_
_entity_poly.entity_id
_entity_poly.type
_entity_poly.pdbx_seq_one_letter_code
_entity_poly.pdbx_strand_id
1 'polypeptide(L)'
;MDNSPPGKLHPSFSSRSPGRTIKRARLPFLSIALVSATALAYEVLLMRLFSIIQWHHFAYMMISLALLGYGVSGAFLMLFQRPLLQRFAASYIINIALFGVCLVGCFLLAQRIPFNAEEVLWDARQTVWLLYIYLLLALPFFFAANAIGLALIYYRARLARIYAADLLGAGLGSIVILALLFALLPVQTLTVLGLLGIATALLAARELRQSATAAWLLLPLAAALLLLPADWRTLEMSSYKGLSQTLLVKDTRIIAERASPLGLLSVV
;
A
#
# COMPACT_ATOMS: atom_id res chain seq x y z
N MET A 1 -55.72 -68.55 12.26
CA MET A 1 -55.43 -67.19 12.74
C MET A 1 -54.10 -67.31 13.47
N ASP A 2 -52.97 -66.89 12.94
CA ASP A 2 -52.68 -65.56 12.42
C ASP A 2 -51.59 -65.61 11.33
N ASN A 3 -51.83 -64.85 10.27
CA ASN A 3 -51.02 -64.62 9.08
C ASN A 3 -50.60 -63.16 9.16
N SER A 4 -49.31 -62.83 9.34
CA SER A 4 -48.71 -61.53 8.95
C SER A 4 -47.17 -61.50 9.05
N PRO A 5 -46.44 -61.13 7.98
CA PRO A 5 -45.06 -60.63 8.01
C PRO A 5 -45.05 -59.06 7.94
N PRO A 6 -43.94 -58.38 7.56
CA PRO A 6 -42.62 -58.22 8.16
C PRO A 6 -42.38 -56.76 8.65
N GLY A 7 -41.47 -56.54 9.60
CA GLY A 7 -41.34 -55.22 10.28
C GLY A 7 -39.93 -54.66 10.43
N LYS A 8 -39.46 -53.97 9.39
CA LYS A 8 -38.57 -52.79 9.40
C LYS A 8 -37.07 -53.00 9.66
N LEU A 9 -36.32 -53.03 8.54
CA LEU A 9 -34.92 -52.63 8.47
C LEU A 9 -34.75 -51.21 9.03
N HIS A 10 -33.88 -51.05 10.02
CA HIS A 10 -33.35 -49.75 10.41
C HIS A 10 -32.43 -49.22 9.30
N PRO A 11 -32.68 -48.02 8.74
CA PRO A 11 -31.70 -47.38 7.88
C PRO A 11 -30.55 -46.87 8.75
N SER A 12 -29.39 -47.49 8.61
CA SER A 12 -28.14 -46.93 9.12
C SER A 12 -27.86 -45.62 8.38
N PHE A 13 -28.11 -44.51 9.05
CA PHE A 13 -27.67 -43.19 8.59
C PHE A 13 -26.14 -43.17 8.58
N SER A 14 -25.56 -43.58 7.45
CA SER A 14 -24.18 -43.28 7.13
C SER A 14 -24.06 -41.77 6.90
N SER A 15 -23.70 -41.04 7.94
CA SER A 15 -23.27 -39.65 7.86
C SER A 15 -21.93 -39.57 7.14
N ARG A 16 -21.95 -39.77 5.82
CA ARG A 16 -20.87 -39.33 4.94
C ARG A 16 -20.87 -37.81 4.95
N SER A 17 -20.25 -37.22 5.97
CA SER A 17 -19.76 -35.86 5.88
C SER A 17 -18.79 -35.83 4.69
N PRO A 18 -19.04 -35.02 3.65
CA PRO A 18 -18.02 -34.78 2.66
C PRO A 18 -16.93 -33.98 3.37
N GLY A 19 -15.94 -34.70 3.89
CA GLY A 19 -14.66 -34.17 4.30
C GLY A 19 -14.04 -33.50 3.08
N ARG A 20 -14.46 -32.26 2.81
CA ARG A 20 -13.82 -31.35 1.90
C ARG A 20 -12.42 -31.21 2.48
N THR A 21 -11.48 -31.96 1.91
CA THR A 21 -10.06 -31.86 2.22
C THR A 21 -9.71 -30.41 1.97
N ILE A 22 -9.72 -29.60 3.04
CA ILE A 22 -9.22 -28.25 2.98
C ILE A 22 -7.75 -28.44 2.65
N LYS A 23 -7.40 -28.33 1.35
CA LYS A 23 -6.03 -28.15 0.89
C LYS A 23 -5.43 -27.18 1.89
N ARG A 24 -4.38 -27.58 2.62
CA ARG A 24 -3.64 -26.73 3.55
C ARG A 24 -3.10 -25.56 2.74
N ALA A 25 -3.93 -24.55 2.49
CA ALA A 25 -3.54 -23.32 1.84
C ALA A 25 -2.49 -22.72 2.75
N ARG A 26 -1.25 -22.59 2.25
CA ARG A 26 -0.19 -21.93 3.00
C ARG A 26 -0.69 -20.52 3.29
N LEU A 27 -0.53 -20.10 4.54
CA LEU A 27 -0.89 -18.73 4.92
C LEU A 27 0.23 -17.82 4.42
N PRO A 28 -0.09 -16.74 3.70
CA PRO A 28 0.89 -15.84 3.14
C PRO A 28 1.39 -14.85 4.21
N PHE A 29 2.05 -15.38 5.25
CA PHE A 29 2.47 -14.59 6.41
C PHE A 29 3.50 -13.52 6.05
N LEU A 30 4.47 -13.88 5.22
CA LEU A 30 5.54 -12.96 4.86
C LEU A 30 5.01 -11.84 3.97
N SER A 31 4.16 -12.14 2.98
CA SER A 31 3.62 -11.08 2.14
C SER A 31 2.67 -10.16 2.90
N ILE A 32 1.86 -10.65 3.83
CA ILE A 32 1.01 -9.79 4.69
C ILE A 32 1.89 -8.86 5.53
N ALA A 33 2.90 -9.41 6.22
CA ALA A 33 3.80 -8.61 7.05
C ALA A 33 4.54 -7.54 6.23
N LEU A 34 5.03 -7.89 5.03
CA LEU A 34 5.71 -6.93 4.15
C LEU A 34 4.77 -5.86 3.58
N VAL A 35 3.54 -6.21 3.17
CA VAL A 35 2.55 -5.19 2.72
C VAL A 35 2.27 -4.21 3.85
N SER A 36 2.02 -4.71 5.06
CA SER A 36 1.74 -3.88 6.23
C SER A 36 2.94 -3.00 6.61
N ALA A 37 4.15 -3.58 6.62
CA ALA A 37 5.38 -2.84 6.85
C ALA A 37 5.56 -1.71 5.83
N THR A 38 5.33 -1.99 4.55
CA THR A 38 5.46 -1.01 3.47
C THR A 38 4.39 0.07 3.56
N ALA A 39 3.15 -0.28 3.89
CA ALA A 39 2.04 0.67 4.01
C ALA A 39 2.29 1.67 5.14
N LEU A 40 2.70 1.19 6.32
CA LEU A 40 3.03 2.05 7.46
C LEU A 40 4.32 2.86 7.20
N ALA A 41 5.34 2.25 6.61
CA ALA A 41 6.54 2.96 6.18
C ALA A 41 6.19 4.09 5.20
N TYR A 42 5.29 3.84 4.26
CA TYR A 42 4.85 4.84 3.29
C TYR A 42 4.04 5.97 3.94
N GLU A 43 3.17 5.67 4.89
CA GLU A 43 2.45 6.70 5.66
C GLU A 43 3.43 7.65 6.35
N VAL A 44 4.41 7.11 7.09
CA VAL A 44 5.46 7.92 7.75
C VAL A 44 6.31 8.68 6.75
N LEU A 45 6.65 8.07 5.60
CA LEU A 45 7.40 8.75 4.55
C LEU A 45 6.62 9.93 3.97
N LEU A 46 5.33 9.77 3.70
CA LEU A 46 4.47 10.84 3.19
C LEU A 46 4.32 11.98 4.19
N MET A 47 4.16 11.66 5.48
CA MET A 47 4.17 12.67 6.55
C MET A 47 5.43 13.54 6.47
N ARG A 48 6.59 12.92 6.23
CA ARG A 48 7.87 13.62 6.08
C ARG A 48 7.98 14.39 4.78
N LEU A 49 7.63 13.77 3.64
CA LEU A 49 7.65 14.43 2.33
C LEU A 49 6.77 15.67 2.31
N PHE A 50 5.53 15.59 2.82
CA PHE A 50 4.62 16.74 2.87
C PHE A 50 5.03 17.79 3.89
N SER A 51 5.60 17.39 5.03
CA SER A 51 6.23 18.33 5.97
C SER A 51 7.41 19.09 5.34
N ILE A 52 8.13 18.47 4.41
CA ILE A 52 9.23 19.09 3.67
C ILE A 52 8.70 19.96 2.51
N ILE A 53 7.72 19.50 1.73
CA ILE A 53 7.28 20.20 0.49
C ILE A 53 6.37 21.39 0.80
N GLN A 54 5.48 21.28 1.79
CA GLN A 54 4.50 22.32 2.12
C GLN A 54 4.72 22.88 3.53
N TRP A 55 4.00 22.36 4.53
CA TRP A 55 4.01 22.79 5.94
C TRP A 55 3.61 21.61 6.85
N HIS A 56 4.01 21.63 8.13
CA HIS A 56 3.73 20.55 9.11
C HIS A 56 2.24 20.21 9.29
N HIS A 57 1.36 21.14 8.94
CA HIS A 57 -0.08 20.97 8.93
C HIS A 57 -0.58 19.85 8.01
N PHE A 58 0.16 19.48 6.96
CA PHE A 58 -0.29 18.40 6.07
C PHE A 58 -0.05 16.99 6.62
N ALA A 59 0.53 16.86 7.81
CA ALA A 59 0.72 15.59 8.49
C ALA A 59 -0.61 14.92 8.87
N TYR A 60 -1.51 15.60 9.58
CA TYR A 60 -2.81 15.02 9.99
C TYR A 60 -3.71 14.66 8.80
N MET A 61 -3.53 15.32 7.66
CA MET A 61 -4.15 14.91 6.40
C MET A 61 -3.73 13.50 6.00
N MET A 62 -2.46 13.12 6.12
CA MET A 62 -1.98 11.81 5.67
C MET A 62 -2.57 10.65 6.46
N ILE A 63 -2.71 10.80 7.77
CA ILE A 63 -3.40 9.81 8.62
C ILE A 63 -4.86 9.68 8.16
N SER A 64 -5.52 10.81 7.90
CA SER A 64 -6.90 10.83 7.41
C SER A 64 -7.04 10.13 6.04
N LEU A 65 -6.04 10.28 5.17
CA LEU A 65 -5.97 9.62 3.86
C LEU A 65 -5.78 8.12 3.96
N ALA A 66 -4.91 7.67 4.87
CA ALA A 66 -4.75 6.26 5.16
C ALA A 66 -6.08 5.67 5.64
N LEU A 67 -6.73 6.32 6.61
CA LEU A 67 -8.05 5.90 7.10
C LEU A 67 -9.13 5.93 6.01
N LEU A 68 -9.14 6.94 5.13
CA LEU A 68 -10.06 7.02 4.00
C LEU A 68 -9.85 5.85 3.03
N GLY A 69 -8.61 5.56 2.64
CA GLY A 69 -8.28 4.44 1.76
C GLY A 69 -8.71 3.09 2.35
N TYR A 70 -8.47 2.88 3.65
CA TYR A 70 -8.93 1.69 4.37
C TYR A 70 -10.45 1.62 4.46
N GLY A 71 -11.14 2.74 4.71
CA GLY A 71 -12.60 2.82 4.76
C GLY A 71 -13.26 2.49 3.43
N VAL A 72 -12.76 3.08 2.34
CA VAL A 72 -13.24 2.80 0.97
C VAL A 72 -12.97 1.35 0.57
N SER A 73 -11.81 0.79 0.96
CA SER A 73 -11.51 -0.63 0.76
C SER A 73 -12.50 -1.52 1.49
N GLY A 74 -12.85 -1.21 2.74
CA GLY A 74 -13.87 -1.96 3.50
C GLY A 74 -15.22 -2.00 2.78
N ALA A 75 -15.69 -0.86 2.28
CA ALA A 75 -16.93 -0.77 1.51
C ALA A 75 -16.82 -1.58 0.19
N PHE A 76 -15.71 -1.44 -0.53
CA PHE A 76 -15.45 -2.19 -1.76
C PHE A 76 -15.43 -3.71 -1.54
N LEU A 77 -14.71 -4.19 -0.52
CA LEU A 77 -14.68 -5.61 -0.16
C LEU A 77 -16.07 -6.13 0.21
N MET A 78 -16.88 -5.35 0.93
CA MET A 78 -18.24 -5.77 1.30
C MET A 78 -19.12 -6.01 0.06
N LEU A 79 -19.02 -5.14 -0.94
CA LEU A 79 -19.78 -5.24 -2.20
C LEU A 79 -19.24 -6.33 -3.14
N PHE A 80 -17.91 -6.45 -3.26
CA PHE A 80 -17.25 -7.31 -4.25
C PHE A 80 -16.58 -8.56 -3.66
N GLN A 81 -16.85 -8.91 -2.39
CA GLN A 81 -16.25 -10.07 -1.71
C GLN A 81 -16.39 -11.39 -2.51
N ARG A 82 -17.56 -11.65 -3.11
CA ARG A 82 -17.84 -12.93 -3.77
C ARG A 82 -16.87 -13.21 -4.95
N PRO A 83 -16.77 -12.35 -5.98
CA PRO A 83 -15.83 -12.58 -7.08
C PRO A 83 -14.37 -12.50 -6.61
N LEU A 84 -14.05 -11.63 -5.66
CA LEU A 84 -12.68 -11.48 -5.15
C LEU A 84 -12.18 -12.73 -4.44
N LEU A 85 -13.03 -13.38 -3.63
CA LEU A 85 -12.69 -14.62 -2.91
C LEU A 85 -12.64 -15.84 -3.83
N GLN A 86 -13.47 -15.90 -4.89
CA GLN A 86 -13.39 -16.96 -5.88
C GLN A 86 -12.03 -17.00 -6.59
N ARG A 87 -11.45 -15.82 -6.84
CA ARG A 87 -10.11 -15.67 -7.43
C ARG A 87 -9.10 -15.12 -6.44
N PHE A 88 -9.18 -15.57 -5.17
CA PHE A 88 -8.40 -15.01 -4.05
C PHE A 88 -6.93 -14.75 -4.41
N ALA A 89 -6.22 -15.75 -4.92
CA ALA A 89 -4.78 -15.61 -5.18
C ALA A 89 -4.47 -14.54 -6.24
N ALA A 90 -5.27 -14.47 -7.31
CA ALA A 90 -5.09 -13.45 -8.35
C ALA A 90 -5.44 -12.06 -7.81
N SER A 91 -6.59 -11.91 -7.16
CA SER A 91 -7.04 -10.66 -6.55
C SER A 91 -6.02 -10.12 -5.53
N TYR A 92 -5.49 -11.00 -4.67
CA TYR A 92 -4.49 -10.65 -3.66
C TYR A 92 -3.19 -10.14 -4.31
N ILE A 93 -2.62 -10.89 -5.27
CA ILE A 93 -1.37 -10.51 -5.94
C ILE A 93 -1.54 -9.20 -6.73
N ILE A 94 -2.66 -9.04 -7.45
CA ILE A 94 -2.94 -7.81 -8.22
C ILE A 94 -3.03 -6.60 -7.30
N ASN A 95 -3.72 -6.70 -6.15
CA ASN A 95 -3.78 -5.58 -5.21
C ASN A 95 -2.39 -5.22 -4.66
N ILE A 96 -1.52 -6.19 -4.35
CA ILE A 96 -0.15 -5.90 -3.89
C ILE A 96 0.70 -5.26 -5.01
N ALA A 97 0.54 -5.74 -6.24
CA ALA A 97 1.25 -5.16 -7.38
C ALA A 97 0.81 -3.71 -7.64
N LEU A 98 -0.50 -3.47 -7.67
CA LEU A 98 -1.07 -2.12 -7.82
C LEU A 98 -0.65 -1.21 -6.67
N PHE A 99 -0.61 -1.74 -5.44
CA PHE A 99 -0.07 -1.01 -4.29
C PHE A 99 1.35 -0.52 -4.57
N GLY A 100 2.29 -1.42 -4.93
CA GLY A 100 3.69 -1.06 -5.23
C GLY A 100 3.84 0.01 -6.32
N VAL A 101 3.03 -0.06 -7.38
CA VAL A 101 3.02 0.95 -8.46
C VAL A 101 2.45 2.26 -7.98
N CYS A 102 1.31 2.23 -7.29
CA CYS A 102 0.62 3.41 -6.80
C CYS A 102 1.45 4.19 -5.79
N LEU A 103 2.31 3.54 -4.99
CA LEU A 103 3.23 4.23 -4.09
C LEU A 103 4.02 5.33 -4.83
N VAL A 104 4.65 4.96 -5.95
CA VAL A 104 5.46 5.89 -6.74
C VAL A 104 4.59 6.73 -7.66
N GLY A 105 3.68 6.09 -8.42
CA GLY A 105 2.87 6.75 -9.44
C GLY A 105 1.95 7.83 -8.88
N CYS A 106 1.26 7.57 -7.77
CA CYS A 106 0.36 8.54 -7.16
C CYS A 106 1.13 9.74 -6.59
N PHE A 107 2.31 9.53 -6.00
CA PHE A 107 3.14 10.62 -5.50
C PHE A 107 3.70 11.49 -6.64
N LEU A 108 4.20 10.88 -7.71
CA LEU A 108 4.70 11.61 -8.88
C LEU A 108 3.60 12.43 -9.57
N LEU A 109 2.40 11.86 -9.69
CA LEU A 109 1.24 12.58 -10.22
C LEU A 109 0.78 13.70 -9.28
N ALA A 110 0.82 13.48 -7.97
CA ALA A 110 0.43 14.49 -6.99
C ALA A 110 1.34 15.73 -7.04
N GLN A 111 2.63 15.56 -7.32
CA GLN A 111 3.57 16.68 -7.49
C GLN A 111 3.23 17.59 -8.68
N ARG A 112 2.62 17.04 -9.74
CA ARG A 112 2.26 17.83 -10.95
C ARG A 112 0.98 18.63 -10.82
N ILE A 113 0.24 18.43 -9.72
CA ILE A 113 -1.00 19.17 -9.49
C ILE A 113 -0.60 20.57 -9.00
N PRO A 114 -1.01 21.65 -9.70
CA PRO A 114 -0.65 23.02 -9.35
C PRO A 114 -1.47 23.51 -8.16
N PHE A 115 -1.21 22.93 -6.99
CA PHE A 115 -1.90 23.25 -5.75
C PHE A 115 -1.13 24.29 -4.93
N ASN A 116 -1.77 25.43 -4.68
CA ASN A 116 -1.25 26.49 -3.82
C ASN A 116 -2.10 26.57 -2.54
N ALA A 117 -1.50 26.19 -1.40
CA ALA A 117 -2.21 26.18 -0.11
C ALA A 117 -2.69 27.57 0.34
N GLU A 118 -1.96 28.63 -0.02
CA GLU A 118 -2.29 30.02 0.36
C GLU A 118 -3.50 30.58 -0.39
N GLU A 119 -3.77 30.06 -1.60
CA GLU A 119 -4.88 30.47 -2.44
C GLU A 119 -6.19 29.76 -2.09
N VAL A 120 -6.17 28.71 -1.26
CA VAL A 120 -7.36 27.89 -0.92
C VAL A 120 -8.50 28.72 -0.31
N LEU A 121 -8.19 29.77 0.45
CA LEU A 121 -9.20 30.65 1.05
C LEU A 121 -9.84 31.61 0.04
N TRP A 122 -9.20 31.81 -1.12
CA TRP A 122 -9.58 32.84 -2.10
C TRP A 122 -10.05 32.24 -3.44
N ASP A 123 -9.58 31.04 -3.82
CA ASP A 123 -9.96 30.32 -5.02
C ASP A 123 -10.53 28.92 -4.70
N ALA A 124 -11.82 28.73 -4.96
CA ALA A 124 -12.52 27.46 -4.76
C ALA A 124 -11.96 26.31 -5.65
N ARG A 125 -11.25 26.62 -6.73
CA ARG A 125 -10.58 25.61 -7.58
C ARG A 125 -9.48 24.89 -6.82
N GLN A 126 -8.78 25.57 -5.91
CA GLN A 126 -7.73 24.97 -5.08
C GLN A 126 -8.29 23.89 -4.15
N THR A 127 -9.52 24.04 -3.66
CA THR A 127 -10.22 23.00 -2.88
C THR A 127 -10.47 21.74 -3.72
N VAL A 128 -10.79 21.89 -5.01
CA VAL A 128 -10.98 20.75 -5.92
C VAL A 128 -9.64 20.06 -6.19
N TRP A 129 -8.56 20.83 -6.39
CA TRP A 129 -7.21 20.26 -6.51
C TRP A 129 -6.77 19.51 -5.26
N LEU A 130 -7.08 20.04 -4.07
CA LEU A 130 -6.85 19.36 -2.80
C LEU A 130 -7.61 18.03 -2.74
N LEU A 131 -8.88 18.01 -3.16
CA LEU A 131 -9.66 16.77 -3.24
C LEU A 131 -9.02 15.76 -4.20
N TYR A 132 -8.52 16.18 -5.36
CA TYR A 132 -7.81 15.30 -6.28
C TYR A 132 -6.54 14.72 -5.66
N ILE A 133 -5.73 15.54 -4.99
CA ILE A 133 -4.56 15.10 -4.22
C ILE A 133 -5.00 14.06 -3.18
N TYR A 134 -6.06 14.33 -2.42
CA TYR A 134 -6.59 13.41 -1.42
C TYR A 134 -6.95 12.05 -2.03
N LEU A 135 -7.77 12.04 -3.08
CA LEU A 135 -8.20 10.80 -3.73
C LEU A 135 -7.02 10.03 -4.32
N LEU A 136 -6.07 10.75 -4.92
CA LEU A 136 -4.89 10.16 -5.54
C LEU A 136 -3.96 9.51 -4.51
N LEU A 137 -3.69 10.17 -3.39
CA LEU A 137 -2.82 9.65 -2.32
C LEU A 137 -3.50 8.59 -1.45
N ALA A 138 -4.84 8.52 -1.43
CA ALA A 138 -5.57 7.44 -0.77
C ALA A 138 -5.51 6.10 -1.53
N LEU A 139 -5.28 6.11 -2.85
CA LEU A 139 -5.22 4.90 -3.69
C LEU A 139 -4.23 3.83 -3.23
N PRO A 140 -2.95 4.12 -2.92
CA PRO A 140 -2.03 3.11 -2.41
C PRO A 140 -2.56 2.46 -1.12
N PHE A 141 -3.09 3.24 -0.19
CA PHE A 141 -3.67 2.70 1.05
C PHE A 141 -4.91 1.85 0.77
N PHE A 142 -5.73 2.21 -0.20
CA PHE A 142 -6.86 1.39 -0.66
C PHE A 142 -6.41 0.01 -1.16
N PHE A 143 -5.36 -0.07 -1.97
CA PHE A 143 -4.85 -1.34 -2.48
C PHE A 143 -4.20 -2.20 -1.39
N ALA A 144 -3.43 -1.58 -0.48
CA ALA A 144 -2.87 -2.27 0.69
C ALA A 144 -3.98 -2.85 1.59
N ALA A 145 -4.98 -2.02 1.92
CA ALA A 145 -6.14 -2.42 2.71
C ALA A 145 -6.95 -3.52 2.02
N ASN A 146 -7.12 -3.46 0.70
CA ASN A 146 -7.80 -4.52 -0.04
C ASN A 146 -7.05 -5.85 0.07
N ALA A 147 -5.72 -5.84 -0.07
CA ALA A 147 -4.93 -7.06 0.06
C ALA A 147 -5.04 -7.67 1.47
N ILE A 148 -4.84 -6.85 2.50
CA ILE A 148 -4.89 -7.28 3.91
C ILE A 148 -6.32 -7.72 4.28
N GLY A 149 -7.32 -6.91 3.95
CA GLY A 149 -8.73 -7.18 4.20
C GLY A 149 -9.22 -8.45 3.51
N LEU A 150 -8.83 -8.67 2.24
CA LEU A 150 -9.15 -9.90 1.53
C LEU A 150 -8.53 -11.12 2.21
N ALA A 151 -7.27 -11.02 2.68
CA ALA A 151 -6.61 -12.10 3.41
C ALA A 151 -7.31 -12.40 4.74
N LEU A 152 -7.72 -11.38 5.49
CA LEU A 152 -8.48 -11.53 6.74
C LEU A 152 -9.84 -12.20 6.50
N ILE A 153 -10.55 -11.83 5.42
CA ILE A 153 -11.83 -12.43 5.04
C ILE A 153 -11.67 -13.88 4.56
N TYR A 154 -10.61 -14.19 3.80
CA TYR A 154 -10.39 -15.53 3.25
C TYR A 154 -9.95 -16.54 4.33
N TYR A 155 -9.06 -16.12 5.24
CA TYR A 155 -8.48 -16.99 6.27
C TYR A 155 -9.09 -16.75 7.67
N ARG A 156 -10.41 -16.53 7.75
CA ARG A 156 -11.13 -16.27 9.01
C ARG A 156 -10.80 -17.25 10.15
N ALA A 157 -10.61 -18.54 9.83
CA ALA A 157 -10.26 -19.57 10.82
C ALA A 157 -8.91 -19.36 11.52
N ARG A 158 -8.05 -18.48 10.97
CA ARG A 158 -6.70 -18.17 11.49
C ARG A 158 -6.47 -16.66 11.58
N LEU A 159 -7.54 -15.89 11.76
CA LEU A 159 -7.52 -14.42 11.81
C LEU A 159 -6.44 -13.90 12.75
N ALA A 160 -6.34 -14.44 13.96
CA ALA A 160 -5.35 -14.01 14.96
C ALA A 160 -3.91 -14.06 14.44
N ARG A 161 -3.54 -15.07 13.65
CA ARG A 161 -2.16 -15.19 13.13
C ARG A 161 -1.88 -14.21 12.00
N ILE A 162 -2.88 -13.95 11.15
CA ILE A 162 -2.76 -12.96 10.07
C ILE A 162 -2.67 -11.56 10.65
N TYR A 163 -3.52 -11.28 11.63
CA TYR A 163 -3.51 -10.01 12.35
C TYR A 163 -2.19 -9.80 13.12
N ALA A 164 -1.63 -10.85 13.72
CA ALA A 164 -0.30 -10.78 14.34
C ALA A 164 0.80 -10.46 13.31
N ALA A 165 0.76 -11.07 12.12
CA ALA A 165 1.72 -10.79 11.05
C ALA A 165 1.58 -9.36 10.50
N ASP A 166 0.35 -8.87 10.36
CA ASP A 166 0.04 -7.48 10.00
C ASP A 166 0.62 -6.50 11.03
N LEU A 167 0.30 -6.67 12.32
CA LEU A 167 0.81 -5.81 13.39
C LEU A 167 2.33 -5.84 13.53
N LEU A 168 2.95 -7.03 13.46
CA LEU A 168 4.41 -7.15 13.50
C LEU A 168 5.06 -6.50 12.27
N GLY A 169 4.46 -6.67 11.10
CA GLY A 169 4.88 -6.02 9.87
C GLY A 169 4.85 -4.50 10.00
N ALA A 170 3.71 -3.93 10.37
CA ALA A 170 3.52 -2.52 10.64
C ALA A 170 4.55 -1.96 11.64
N GLY A 171 4.75 -2.65 12.77
CA GLY A 171 5.72 -2.27 13.80
C GLY A 171 7.17 -2.30 13.31
N LEU A 172 7.57 -3.29 12.52
CA LEU A 172 8.89 -3.32 11.91
C LEU A 172 9.04 -2.24 10.83
N GLY A 173 8.01 -2.02 10.02
CA GLY A 173 7.98 -0.99 8.98
C GLY A 173 8.20 0.42 9.53
N SER A 174 7.59 0.74 10.66
CA SER A 174 7.74 2.06 11.31
C SER A 174 9.15 2.29 11.86
N ILE A 175 9.86 1.25 12.30
CA ILE A 175 11.27 1.36 12.72
C ILE A 175 12.18 1.46 11.49
N VAL A 176 11.96 0.58 10.50
CA VAL A 176 12.79 0.51 9.29
C VAL A 176 12.73 1.80 8.48
N ILE A 177 11.56 2.45 8.39
CA ILE A 177 11.45 3.71 7.66
C ILE A 177 12.26 4.83 8.33
N LEU A 178 12.27 4.90 9.66
CA LEU A 178 13.07 5.88 10.38
C LEU A 178 14.56 5.66 10.11
N ALA A 179 15.02 4.40 10.12
CA ALA A 179 16.39 4.05 9.77
C ALA A 179 16.73 4.39 8.31
N LEU A 180 15.84 4.09 7.36
CA LEU A 180 16.02 4.41 5.94
C LEU A 180 16.14 5.92 5.71
N LEU A 181 15.35 6.73 6.42
CA LEU A 181 15.40 8.19 6.33
C LEU A 181 16.69 8.83 6.87
N PHE A 182 17.49 8.11 7.67
CA PHE A 182 18.85 8.55 8.02
C PHE A 182 19.87 8.27 6.92
N ALA A 183 19.63 7.27 6.07
CA ALA A 183 20.58 6.80 5.07
C ALA A 183 20.29 7.28 3.65
N LEU A 184 19.01 7.51 3.32
CA LEU A 184 18.53 7.80 1.97
C LEU A 184 17.72 9.08 1.94
N LEU A 185 17.72 9.74 0.78
CA LEU A 185 16.81 10.84 0.51
C LEU A 185 15.34 10.33 0.48
N PRO A 186 14.35 11.16 0.85
CA PRO A 186 12.94 10.75 0.87
C PRO A 186 12.43 10.15 -0.46
N VAL A 187 12.84 10.70 -1.61
CA VAL A 187 12.43 10.16 -2.94
C VAL A 187 13.08 8.82 -3.25
N GLN A 188 14.34 8.61 -2.83
CA GLN A 188 15.00 7.32 -2.97
C GLN A 188 14.28 6.27 -2.12
N THR A 189 13.92 6.66 -0.89
CA THR A 189 13.13 5.81 0.02
C THR A 189 11.78 5.45 -0.58
N LEU A 190 11.11 6.38 -1.26
CA LEU A 190 9.86 6.12 -1.98
C LEU A 190 10.02 5.05 -3.07
N THR A 191 11.11 5.14 -3.84
CA THR A 191 11.42 4.17 -4.90
C THR A 191 11.70 2.80 -4.30
N VAL A 192 12.45 2.74 -3.20
CA VAL A 192 12.71 1.50 -2.44
C VAL A 192 11.41 0.86 -1.95
N LEU A 193 10.48 1.63 -1.39
CA LEU A 193 9.17 1.12 -0.96
C LEU A 193 8.33 0.62 -2.13
N GLY A 194 8.35 1.32 -3.27
CA GLY A 194 7.68 0.86 -4.50
C GLY A 194 8.21 -0.50 -4.98
N LEU A 195 9.54 -0.65 -5.05
CA LEU A 195 10.18 -1.92 -5.40
C LEU A 195 9.88 -3.01 -4.39
N LEU A 196 9.85 -2.68 -3.10
CA LEU A 196 9.50 -3.61 -2.04
C LEU A 196 8.05 -4.09 -2.18
N GLY A 197 7.12 -3.22 -2.59
CA GLY A 197 5.75 -3.59 -2.96
C GLY A 197 5.69 -4.61 -4.10
N ILE A 198 6.44 -4.40 -5.20
CA ILE A 198 6.50 -5.37 -6.31
C ILE A 198 7.17 -6.68 -5.90
N ALA A 199 8.25 -6.62 -5.13
CA ALA A 199 8.91 -7.81 -4.58
C ALA A 199 7.95 -8.60 -3.66
N THR A 200 7.11 -7.91 -2.92
CA THR A 200 6.07 -8.52 -2.08
C THR A 200 4.99 -9.20 -2.93
N ALA A 201 4.60 -8.64 -4.07
CA ALA A 201 3.68 -9.29 -5.01
C ALA A 201 4.28 -10.57 -5.61
N LEU A 202 5.57 -10.56 -5.94
CA LEU A 202 6.31 -11.74 -6.40
C LEU A 202 6.38 -12.82 -5.30
N LEU A 203 6.65 -12.41 -4.05
CA LEU A 203 6.67 -13.32 -2.91
C LEU A 203 5.28 -13.94 -2.68
N ALA A 204 4.22 -13.13 -2.72
CA ALA A 204 2.84 -13.60 -2.61
C ALA A 204 2.50 -14.63 -3.70
N ALA A 205 2.92 -14.40 -4.95
CA ALA A 205 2.74 -15.35 -6.04
C ALA A 205 3.41 -16.71 -5.75
N ARG A 206 4.61 -16.69 -5.15
CA ARG A 206 5.33 -17.90 -4.73
C ARG A 206 4.65 -18.60 -3.55
N GLU A 207 4.22 -17.86 -2.52
CA GLU A 207 3.53 -18.41 -1.35
C GLU A 207 2.20 -19.10 -1.73
N LEU A 208 1.49 -18.52 -2.70
CA LEU A 208 0.22 -19.02 -3.22
C LEU A 208 0.38 -20.04 -4.36
N ARG A 209 1.61 -20.39 -4.74
CA ARG A 209 1.94 -21.36 -5.80
C ARG A 209 1.28 -21.05 -7.15
N GLN A 210 1.16 -19.76 -7.48
CA GLN A 210 0.69 -19.34 -8.79
C GLN A 210 1.79 -19.56 -9.86
N SER A 211 1.39 -19.74 -11.12
CA SER A 211 2.31 -20.02 -12.22
C SER A 211 3.31 -18.89 -12.44
N ALA A 212 4.47 -19.22 -13.02
CA ALA A 212 5.54 -18.27 -13.35
C ALA A 212 5.08 -17.09 -14.24
N THR A 213 3.92 -17.21 -14.90
CA THR A 213 3.27 -16.12 -15.64
C THR A 213 3.00 -14.88 -14.80
N ALA A 214 2.67 -15.03 -13.51
CA ALA A 214 2.53 -13.89 -12.61
C ALA A 214 3.85 -13.14 -12.43
N ALA A 215 4.99 -13.86 -12.39
CA ALA A 215 6.31 -13.23 -12.29
C ALA A 215 6.68 -12.48 -13.58
N TRP A 216 6.34 -13.03 -14.75
CA TRP A 216 6.55 -12.38 -16.05
C TRP A 216 5.79 -11.05 -16.21
N LEU A 217 4.64 -10.89 -15.54
CA LEU A 217 3.88 -9.63 -15.54
C LEU A 217 4.44 -8.60 -14.53
N LEU A 218 5.06 -9.05 -13.44
CA LEU A 218 5.57 -8.19 -12.37
C LEU A 218 7.00 -7.68 -12.63
N LEU A 219 7.81 -8.44 -13.35
CA LEU A 219 9.17 -8.05 -13.75
C LEU A 219 9.25 -6.77 -14.61
N PRO A 220 8.45 -6.59 -15.68
CA PRO A 220 8.49 -5.34 -16.44
C PRO A 220 7.99 -4.15 -15.62
N LEU A 221 7.12 -4.38 -14.65
CA LEU A 221 6.61 -3.35 -13.75
C LEU A 221 7.69 -2.86 -12.78
N ALA A 222 8.49 -3.78 -12.22
CA ALA A 222 9.68 -3.44 -11.44
C ALA A 222 10.72 -2.71 -12.29
N ALA A 223 10.95 -3.17 -13.53
CA ALA A 223 11.88 -2.54 -14.46
C ALA A 223 11.42 -1.11 -14.81
N ALA A 224 10.12 -0.90 -15.07
CA ALA A 224 9.56 0.41 -15.35
C ALA A 224 9.78 1.39 -14.18
N LEU A 225 9.62 0.94 -12.93
CA LEU A 225 9.92 1.76 -11.75
C LEU A 225 11.40 2.14 -11.65
N LEU A 226 12.31 1.23 -11.99
CA LEU A 226 13.76 1.48 -12.00
C LEU A 226 14.18 2.43 -13.14
N LEU A 227 13.53 2.33 -14.29
CA LEU A 227 13.80 3.10 -15.50
C LEU A 227 13.09 4.46 -15.54
N LEU A 228 12.33 4.83 -14.50
CA LEU A 228 11.74 6.17 -14.39
C LEU A 228 12.85 7.24 -14.54
N PRO A 229 12.68 8.22 -15.45
CA PRO A 229 13.67 9.27 -15.70
C PRO A 229 14.07 9.97 -14.40
N ALA A 230 15.38 10.23 -14.23
CA ALA A 230 15.90 10.91 -13.05
C ALA A 230 15.24 12.29 -12.84
N ASP A 231 14.86 12.96 -13.94
CA ASP A 231 14.17 14.26 -13.93
C ASP A 231 12.77 14.21 -13.31
N TRP A 232 12.12 13.04 -13.28
CA TRP A 232 10.82 12.88 -12.61
C TRP A 232 11.00 12.57 -11.12
N ARG A 233 12.23 12.30 -10.67
CA ARG A 233 12.57 12.01 -9.27
C ARG A 233 13.10 13.25 -8.54
N THR A 234 13.26 14.38 -9.21
CA THR A 234 13.58 15.64 -8.54
C THR A 234 12.32 16.18 -7.86
N LEU A 235 12.40 16.46 -6.56
CA LEU A 235 11.33 17.12 -5.81
C LEU A 235 11.09 18.51 -6.40
N GLU A 236 9.90 18.76 -6.94
CA GLU A 236 9.47 20.14 -7.20
C GLU A 236 9.15 20.78 -5.85
N MET A 237 10.13 21.50 -5.29
CA MET A 237 9.94 22.26 -4.06
C MET A 237 9.06 23.47 -4.34
N SER A 238 8.09 23.74 -3.45
CA SER A 238 7.24 24.92 -3.56
C SER A 238 8.08 26.20 -3.69
N SER A 239 7.69 27.07 -4.65
CA SER A 239 8.37 28.33 -4.98
C SER A 239 8.44 29.32 -3.83
N TYR A 240 7.61 29.14 -2.79
CA TYR A 240 7.51 30.02 -1.63
C TYR A 240 8.38 29.58 -0.45
N LYS A 241 9.05 28.43 -0.55
CA LYS A 241 10.00 27.99 0.48
C LYS A 241 11.32 28.76 0.34
N GLY A 242 11.90 29.18 1.47
CA GLY A 242 13.09 30.03 1.50
C GLY A 242 14.28 29.51 0.67
N LEU A 243 14.42 28.19 0.50
CA LEU A 243 15.44 27.59 -0.37
C LEU A 243 15.24 27.94 -1.86
N SER A 244 14.02 27.81 -2.37
CA SER A 244 13.65 28.16 -3.74
C SER A 244 13.87 29.66 -4.01
N GLN A 245 13.59 30.50 -3.02
CA GLN A 245 13.86 31.95 -3.08
C GLN A 245 15.36 32.27 -3.03
N THR A 246 16.14 31.50 -2.27
CA THR A 246 17.60 31.69 -2.16
C THR A 246 18.31 31.26 -3.45
N LEU A 247 17.84 30.21 -4.13
CA LEU A 247 18.38 29.77 -5.43
C LEU A 247 18.04 30.72 -6.59
N LEU A 248 17.10 31.66 -6.42
CA LEU A 248 16.85 32.73 -7.38
C LEU A 248 17.92 33.85 -7.31
N VAL A 249 18.76 33.86 -6.27
CA VAL A 249 19.90 34.78 -6.18
C VAL A 249 21.02 34.28 -7.11
N LYS A 250 21.64 35.23 -7.83
CA LYS A 250 22.70 34.92 -8.80
C LYS A 250 23.92 34.32 -8.07
N ASP A 251 24.50 33.25 -8.63
CA ASP A 251 25.67 32.49 -8.13
C ASP A 251 25.44 31.55 -6.93
N THR A 252 24.20 31.37 -6.47
CA THR A 252 23.89 30.39 -5.40
C THR A 252 23.68 28.99 -5.96
N ARG A 253 24.37 28.01 -5.40
CA ARG A 253 24.33 26.60 -5.81
C ARG A 253 24.35 25.74 -4.57
N ILE A 254 23.59 24.66 -4.57
CA ILE A 254 23.56 23.73 -3.44
C ILE A 254 24.94 23.05 -3.33
N ILE A 255 25.63 23.28 -2.22
CA ILE A 255 26.98 22.74 -1.95
C ILE A 255 26.87 21.37 -1.28
N ALA A 256 25.87 21.19 -0.43
CA ALA A 256 25.61 19.92 0.26
C ALA A 256 24.15 19.78 0.67
N GLU A 257 23.59 18.59 0.51
CA GLU A 257 22.31 18.21 1.10
C GLU A 257 22.50 17.09 2.10
N ARG A 258 21.94 17.25 3.30
CA ARG A 258 21.82 16.18 4.28
C ARG A 258 20.36 15.99 4.65
N ALA A 259 19.85 14.78 4.42
CA ALA A 259 18.57 14.36 4.95
C ALA A 259 18.76 13.69 6.31
N SER A 260 17.88 14.04 7.24
CA SER A 260 17.69 13.39 8.53
C SER A 260 16.19 13.20 8.73
N PRO A 261 15.73 12.22 9.54
CA PRO A 261 14.33 12.17 9.94
C PRO A 261 13.87 13.44 10.66
N LEU A 262 14.76 14.29 11.16
CA LEU A 262 14.38 15.60 11.73
C LEU A 262 14.16 16.70 10.67
N GLY A 263 14.67 16.53 9.45
CA GLY A 263 14.52 17.52 8.38
C GLY A 263 15.56 17.38 7.25
N LEU A 264 15.33 18.10 6.15
CA LEU A 264 16.29 18.26 5.06
C LEU A 264 17.10 19.54 5.30
N LEU A 265 18.42 19.43 5.32
CA LEU A 265 19.34 20.53 5.49
C LEU A 265 20.12 20.70 4.17
N SER A 266 19.75 21.72 3.40
CA SER A 266 20.43 22.09 2.17
C SER A 266 21.31 23.31 2.47
N VAL A 267 22.62 23.17 2.27
CA VAL A 267 23.60 24.25 2.38
C VAL A 267 23.76 24.86 0.99
N VAL A 268 23.38 26.13 0.87
CA VAL A 268 23.40 26.92 -0.37
C VAL A 268 24.38 28.07 -0.21
#